data_AF-A0A7S0FLJ5-F1
#
_entry.id   AF-A0A7S0FLJ5-F1
#
_cell.length_a   1.000
_cell.length_b   1.000
_cell.length_c   1.000
_cell.angle_alpha   90.00
_cell.angle_beta   90.00
_cell.angle_gamma   90.00
#
_symmetry.space_group_name_H-M   'P 1'
#
loop_
_entity.id
_entity.type
_entity.pdbx_description
1 polymer ?
#
loop_
_entity_poly.entity_id
_entity_poly.type
_entity_poly.pdbx_seq_one_letter_code
_entity_poly.pdbx_strand_id
1 'polypeptide(L)'
;KHRRKLGRSPPRAVALGPSMWFGEQDAGSKPSPHAQPDPDDRWQKAEIEKNAGVIEIRGATGMFGPTWTNGIYDLDPERASFADPPSWQLRSQVHERWLYFDLEKRWRVGSLEYKLKRQAAAGSIHSEPVEPGTLPSDAKEWRVRLNYSDWEDQELRVAARPPQVGEDKYIQPGKNVEVLERIQHRPEDEELPPLVNMESQ
;
A
#
# COMPACT_ATOMS: atom_id res chain seq x y z
N LYS A 1 -36.95 34.25 -36.30
CA LYS A 1 -37.98 34.15 -35.24
C LYS A 1 -38.25 32.67 -34.97
N HIS A 2 -37.62 32.06 -33.96
CA HIS A 2 -37.78 30.64 -33.63
C HIS A 2 -38.35 30.50 -32.21
N ARG A 3 -39.57 29.96 -32.14
CA ARG A 3 -40.35 29.73 -30.92
C ARG A 3 -39.87 28.40 -30.30
N ARG A 4 -39.21 28.47 -29.14
CA ARG A 4 -38.90 27.28 -28.31
C ARG A 4 -40.15 26.95 -27.48
N LYS A 5 -40.67 25.72 -27.63
CA LYS A 5 -41.74 25.16 -26.80
C LYS A 5 -41.13 24.66 -25.48
N LEU A 6 -41.66 25.13 -24.35
CA LEU A 6 -41.35 24.64 -23.01
C LEU A 6 -42.12 23.33 -22.79
N GLY A 7 -41.40 22.22 -22.61
CA GLY A 7 -41.95 20.93 -22.20
C GLY A 7 -42.21 20.91 -20.69
N ARG A 8 -43.42 20.52 -20.30
CA ARG A 8 -43.82 20.29 -18.89
C ARG A 8 -43.22 18.99 -18.38
N SER A 9 -42.61 19.03 -17.20
CA SER A 9 -42.15 17.84 -16.47
C SER A 9 -43.31 17.11 -15.79
N PRO A 10 -43.28 15.77 -15.72
CA PRO A 10 -44.29 14.97 -15.01
C PRO A 10 -44.11 14.97 -13.49
N PRO A 11 -45.16 14.64 -12.71
CA PRO A 11 -45.13 14.62 -11.25
C PRO A 11 -44.28 13.47 -10.69
N ARG A 12 -43.56 13.78 -9.62
CA ARG A 12 -42.63 12.92 -8.89
C ARG A 12 -43.42 11.88 -8.09
N ALA A 13 -43.25 10.59 -8.40
CA ALA A 13 -43.81 9.50 -7.60
C ALA A 13 -43.08 9.40 -6.26
N VAL A 14 -43.84 9.38 -5.17
CA VAL A 14 -43.34 9.19 -3.80
C VAL A 14 -43.22 7.68 -3.58
N ALA A 15 -41.99 7.16 -3.57
CA ALA A 15 -41.71 5.77 -3.26
C ALA A 15 -41.90 5.55 -1.75
N LEU A 16 -42.76 4.59 -1.39
CA LEU A 16 -42.93 4.07 -0.04
C LEU A 16 -41.62 3.41 0.41
N GLY A 17 -41.10 3.84 1.56
CA GLY A 17 -39.83 3.38 2.09
C GLY A 17 -39.85 1.91 2.53
N PRO A 18 -38.71 1.21 2.46
CA PRO A 18 -38.60 -0.14 3.00
C PRO A 18 -38.64 -0.09 4.53
N SER A 19 -39.57 -0.85 5.12
CA SER A 19 -39.58 -1.23 6.53
C SER A 19 -38.21 -1.84 6.89
N MET A 20 -37.41 -1.12 7.67
CA MET A 20 -36.19 -1.67 8.25
C MET A 20 -36.59 -2.62 9.38
N TRP A 21 -36.36 -3.91 9.14
CA TRP A 21 -36.50 -4.99 10.11
C TRP A 21 -35.32 -4.92 11.10
N PHE A 22 -35.57 -4.51 12.34
CA PHE A 22 -34.61 -4.54 13.45
C PHE A 22 -34.90 -5.77 14.32
N GLY A 23 -34.12 -6.85 14.18
CA GLY A 23 -34.34 -8.03 15.01
C GLY A 23 -33.48 -9.26 14.74
N GLU A 24 -32.27 -9.13 14.20
CA GLU A 24 -31.34 -10.25 14.08
C GLU A 24 -30.33 -10.19 15.24
N GLN A 25 -30.40 -11.19 16.14
CA GLN A 25 -29.65 -11.24 17.41
C GLN A 25 -28.12 -11.32 17.25
N ASP A 26 -27.61 -11.43 16.02
CA ASP A 26 -26.17 -11.45 15.71
C ASP A 26 -25.67 -10.24 14.88
N ALA A 27 -26.51 -9.22 14.66
CA ALA A 27 -26.15 -8.04 13.84
C ALA A 27 -25.10 -7.09 14.45
N GLY A 28 -24.46 -7.46 15.58
CA GLY A 28 -23.55 -6.62 16.35
C GLY A 28 -22.11 -7.13 16.47
N SER A 29 -21.78 -8.29 15.91
CA SER A 29 -20.41 -8.79 15.93
C SER A 29 -19.56 -7.97 14.97
N LYS A 30 -18.97 -6.88 15.48
CA LYS A 30 -17.95 -6.12 14.76
C LYS A 30 -16.89 -7.13 14.28
N PRO A 31 -16.61 -7.21 12.97
CA PRO A 31 -15.55 -8.10 12.49
C PRO A 31 -14.29 -7.77 13.27
N SER A 32 -13.67 -8.80 13.82
CA SER A 32 -12.46 -8.64 14.62
C SER A 32 -11.45 -7.85 13.77
N PRO A 33 -10.88 -6.74 14.27
CA PRO A 33 -9.98 -5.87 13.50
C PRO A 33 -8.68 -6.56 13.07
N HIS A 34 -8.53 -7.85 13.41
CA HIS A 34 -7.39 -8.70 13.09
C HIS A 34 -7.78 -9.98 12.32
N ALA A 35 -8.97 -10.03 11.70
CA ALA A 35 -9.31 -11.14 10.82
C ALA A 35 -8.30 -11.17 9.66
N GLN A 36 -7.32 -12.06 9.75
CA GLN A 36 -6.39 -12.30 8.66
C GLN A 36 -7.20 -12.89 7.49
N PRO A 37 -6.94 -12.43 6.25
CA PRO A 37 -7.62 -13.00 5.10
C PRO A 37 -7.38 -14.51 5.05
N ASP A 38 -8.39 -15.24 4.60
CA ASP A 38 -8.23 -16.67 4.34
C ASP A 38 -7.05 -16.91 3.39
N PRO A 39 -6.26 -17.96 3.62
CA PRO A 39 -5.09 -18.24 2.79
C PRO A 39 -5.48 -18.43 1.32
N ASP A 40 -4.80 -17.73 0.41
CA ASP A 40 -5.08 -17.78 -1.03
C ASP A 40 -3.89 -18.36 -1.81
N ASP A 41 -4.03 -19.61 -2.26
CA ASP A 41 -3.01 -20.36 -3.00
C ASP A 41 -2.58 -19.69 -4.32
N ARG A 42 -3.37 -18.73 -4.83
CA ARG A 42 -3.03 -17.98 -6.04
C ARG A 42 -1.71 -17.23 -5.92
N TRP A 43 -1.36 -16.77 -4.72
CA TRP A 43 -0.09 -16.08 -4.47
C TRP A 43 1.10 -17.01 -4.65
N GLN A 44 1.04 -18.19 -4.02
CA GLN A 44 2.08 -19.19 -4.12
C GLN A 44 2.27 -19.64 -5.57
N LYS A 45 1.18 -19.90 -6.29
CA LYS A 45 1.23 -20.31 -7.70
C LYS A 45 1.94 -19.27 -8.56
N ALA A 46 1.56 -18.00 -8.45
CA ALA A 46 2.11 -16.94 -9.27
C ALA A 46 3.61 -16.73 -9.01
N GLU A 47 4.03 -16.81 -7.74
CA GLU A 47 5.42 -16.67 -7.35
C GLU A 47 6.30 -17.80 -7.90
N ILE A 48 5.84 -19.05 -7.79
CA ILE A 48 6.53 -20.22 -8.34
C ILE A 48 6.63 -20.12 -9.86
N GLU A 49 5.53 -19.76 -10.53
CA GLU A 49 5.45 -19.72 -11.99
C GLU A 49 6.42 -18.67 -12.58
N LYS A 50 6.58 -17.53 -11.91
CA LYS A 50 7.44 -16.44 -12.38
C LYS A 50 8.84 -16.43 -11.80
N ASN A 51 9.10 -17.26 -10.77
CA ASN A 51 10.36 -17.28 -10.03
C ASN A 51 10.79 -15.86 -9.58
N ALA A 52 9.82 -15.08 -9.08
CA ALA A 52 9.94 -13.64 -8.87
C ALA A 52 10.63 -13.29 -7.54
N GLY A 53 11.85 -13.79 -7.34
CA GLY A 53 12.63 -13.50 -6.13
C GLY A 53 13.10 -12.04 -6.03
N VAL A 54 13.15 -11.32 -7.16
CA VAL A 54 13.57 -9.92 -7.22
C VAL A 54 12.61 -9.11 -8.09
N ILE A 55 12.23 -7.92 -7.61
CA ILE A 55 11.48 -6.92 -8.39
C ILE A 55 12.37 -5.71 -8.63
N GLU A 56 12.44 -5.24 -9.87
CA GLU A 56 13.09 -3.98 -10.22
C GLU A 56 12.06 -2.94 -10.63
N ILE A 57 12.12 -1.74 -10.03
CA ILE A 57 11.28 -0.61 -10.36
C ILE A 57 12.15 0.51 -10.94
N ARG A 58 11.77 1.03 -12.12
CA ARG A 58 12.40 2.18 -12.77
C ARG A 58 11.35 3.15 -13.32
N GLY A 59 11.74 4.42 -13.44
CA GLY A 59 10.95 5.48 -14.08
C GLY A 59 10.09 6.32 -13.14
N ALA A 60 10.04 6.02 -11.84
CA ALA A 60 9.21 6.77 -10.90
C ALA A 60 9.82 8.15 -10.60
N THR A 61 9.03 9.20 -10.80
CA THR A 61 9.41 10.59 -10.49
C THR A 61 8.34 11.23 -9.61
N GLY A 62 8.68 11.64 -8.39
CA GLY A 62 7.70 12.15 -7.44
C GLY A 62 8.30 12.90 -6.26
N MET A 63 7.47 13.20 -5.26
CA MET A 63 7.78 14.03 -4.09
C MET A 63 9.07 13.65 -3.36
N PHE A 64 9.37 12.35 -3.30
CA PHE A 64 10.48 11.82 -2.50
C PHE A 64 11.78 11.63 -3.28
N GLY A 65 11.80 12.01 -4.57
CA GLY A 65 12.96 11.85 -5.44
C GLY A 65 13.15 10.43 -5.99
N PRO A 66 14.10 10.24 -6.92
CA PRO A 66 14.24 9.02 -7.69
C PRO A 66 14.74 7.82 -6.88
N THR A 67 15.58 8.04 -5.86
CA THR A 67 16.20 6.97 -5.05
C THR A 67 15.25 6.35 -4.03
N TRP A 68 14.08 6.95 -3.82
CA TRP A 68 13.12 6.52 -2.81
C TRP A 68 12.21 5.37 -3.26
N THR A 69 11.98 5.28 -4.56
CA THR A 69 11.05 4.31 -5.16
C THR A 69 11.72 3.46 -6.22
N ASN A 70 12.65 4.03 -6.99
CA ASN A 70 13.36 3.25 -8.00
C ASN A 70 14.44 2.41 -7.33
N GLY A 71 14.63 1.20 -7.84
CA GLY A 71 15.69 0.31 -7.38
C GLY A 71 15.31 -1.16 -7.46
N ILE A 72 16.11 -1.97 -6.78
CA ILE A 72 15.98 -3.43 -6.73
C ILE A 72 15.39 -3.79 -5.37
N TYR A 73 14.32 -4.57 -5.40
CA TYR A 73 13.59 -5.04 -4.24
C TYR A 73 13.77 -6.56 -4.12
N ASP A 74 14.24 -7.01 -2.97
CA ASP A 74 14.46 -8.42 -2.63
C ASP A 74 13.24 -8.99 -1.92
N LEU A 75 12.86 -10.23 -2.23
CA LEU A 75 11.74 -10.89 -1.58
C LEU A 75 11.97 -10.98 -0.08
N ASP A 76 10.93 -10.66 0.70
CA ASP A 76 10.97 -10.70 2.16
C ASP A 76 11.24 -12.13 2.68
N PRO A 77 12.39 -12.38 3.34
CA PRO A 77 12.68 -13.69 3.90
C PRO A 77 11.87 -13.98 5.16
N GLU A 78 11.35 -12.95 5.85
CA GLU A 78 10.61 -13.10 7.12
C GLU A 78 9.12 -13.40 6.89
N ARG A 79 8.71 -13.64 5.65
CA ARG A 79 7.33 -13.99 5.33
C ARG A 79 6.91 -15.27 6.06
N ALA A 80 5.91 -15.13 6.94
CA ALA A 80 5.42 -16.22 7.77
C ALA A 80 4.66 -17.30 6.98
N SER A 81 4.05 -16.96 5.84
CA SER A 81 3.22 -17.89 5.07
C SER A 81 3.13 -17.55 3.57
N PHE A 82 3.07 -18.59 2.74
CA PHE A 82 2.80 -18.48 1.29
C PHE A 82 1.35 -18.06 0.98
N ALA A 83 0.48 -18.10 1.99
CA ALA A 83 -0.92 -17.68 1.91
C ALA A 83 -1.10 -16.17 1.75
N ASP A 84 -0.20 -15.40 2.37
CA ASP A 84 -0.25 -13.94 2.31
C ASP A 84 0.32 -13.42 1.00
N PRO A 85 -0.10 -12.26 0.49
CA PRO A 85 0.57 -11.63 -0.64
C PRO A 85 2.07 -11.44 -0.35
N PRO A 86 2.96 -11.74 -1.31
CA PRO A 86 4.39 -11.51 -1.13
C PRO A 86 4.68 -10.02 -0.95
N SER A 87 5.80 -9.73 -0.29
CA SER A 87 6.35 -8.38 -0.18
C SER A 87 7.83 -8.39 -0.48
N TRP A 88 8.35 -7.28 -0.98
CA TRP A 88 9.76 -7.13 -1.29
C TRP A 88 10.33 -5.88 -0.62
N GLN A 89 11.55 -5.96 -0.11
CA GLN A 89 12.26 -4.86 0.52
C GLN A 89 13.27 -4.23 -0.44
N LEU A 90 13.28 -2.91 -0.54
CA LEU A 90 14.26 -2.18 -1.33
C LEU A 90 15.68 -2.44 -0.77
N ARG A 91 16.60 -2.85 -1.63
CA ARG A 91 17.99 -3.17 -1.25
C ARG A 91 18.80 -1.95 -0.78
N SER A 92 18.38 -0.75 -1.16
CA SER A 92 19.06 0.49 -0.76
C SER A 92 19.04 0.67 0.76
N GLN A 93 20.20 0.92 1.37
CA GLN A 93 20.33 1.12 2.82
C GLN A 93 19.91 2.52 3.29
N VAL A 94 19.66 3.45 2.35
CA VAL A 94 19.37 4.84 2.72
C VAL A 94 17.96 4.97 3.30
N HIS A 95 17.00 4.24 2.73
CA HIS A 95 15.60 4.32 3.12
C HIS A 95 14.97 2.93 3.13
N GLU A 96 14.40 2.54 4.26
CA GLU A 96 13.65 1.31 4.34
C GLU A 96 12.32 1.43 3.58
N ARG A 97 12.21 0.71 2.47
CA ARG A 97 11.03 0.76 1.60
C ARG A 97 10.59 -0.64 1.24
N TRP A 98 9.28 -0.80 1.16
CA TRP A 98 8.63 -2.08 0.95
C TRP A 98 7.64 -1.97 -0.19
N LEU A 99 7.69 -2.92 -1.11
CA LEU A 99 6.65 -3.20 -2.09
C LEU A 99 5.71 -4.26 -1.50
N TYR A 100 4.43 -3.95 -1.37
CA TYR A 100 3.45 -4.83 -0.72
C TYR A 100 2.06 -4.67 -1.34
N PHE A 101 1.20 -5.66 -1.08
CA PHE A 101 -0.21 -5.64 -1.49
C PHE A 101 -1.08 -5.13 -0.34
N ASP A 102 -1.93 -4.13 -0.60
CA ASP A 102 -2.74 -3.48 0.43
C ASP A 102 -4.18 -4.03 0.52
N LEU A 103 -5.02 -3.42 1.37
CA LEU A 103 -6.43 -3.78 1.52
C LEU A 103 -7.32 -3.31 0.36
N GLU A 104 -6.87 -2.34 -0.45
CA GLU A 104 -7.57 -1.88 -1.66
C GLU A 104 -7.25 -2.75 -2.89
N LYS A 105 -6.56 -3.87 -2.68
CA LYS A 105 -6.11 -4.81 -3.70
C LYS A 105 -5.11 -4.19 -4.69
N ARG A 106 -4.27 -3.28 -4.24
CA ARG A 106 -3.26 -2.59 -5.06
C ARG A 106 -1.86 -2.99 -4.61
N TRP A 107 -0.93 -3.02 -5.55
CA TRP A 107 0.49 -2.99 -5.21
C TRP A 107 0.90 -1.58 -4.80
N ARG A 108 1.66 -1.46 -3.72
CA ARG A 108 2.12 -0.18 -3.16
C ARG A 108 3.59 -0.22 -2.77
N VAL A 109 4.27 0.92 -2.87
CA VAL A 109 5.57 1.12 -2.22
C VAL A 109 5.42 2.06 -1.05
N GLY A 110 5.89 1.68 0.14
CA GLY A 110 5.80 2.49 1.36
C GLY A 110 6.83 2.12 2.43
N SER A 111 6.64 2.66 3.64
CA SER A 111 7.42 2.28 4.82
C SER A 111 6.99 0.92 5.37
N LEU A 112 7.81 0.35 6.27
CA LEU A 112 7.46 -0.86 7.01
C LEU A 112 6.14 -0.70 7.77
N GLU A 113 5.94 0.46 8.40
CA GLU A 113 4.70 0.76 9.12
C GLU A 113 3.45 0.64 8.22
N TYR A 114 3.50 1.18 7.00
CA TYR A 114 2.38 1.10 6.06
C TYR A 114 2.18 -0.32 5.52
N LYS A 115 3.26 -1.09 5.30
CA LYS A 115 3.19 -2.52 4.96
C LYS A 115 2.45 -3.29 6.06
N LEU A 116 2.85 -3.13 7.32
CA LEU A 116 2.27 -3.85 8.45
C LEU A 116 0.78 -3.53 8.64
N LYS A 117 0.39 -2.26 8.44
CA LYS A 117 -1.00 -1.81 8.50
C LYS A 117 -1.82 -2.10 7.23
N ARG A 118 -1.16 -2.52 6.13
CA ARG A 118 -1.71 -2.61 4.77
C ARG A 118 -2.55 -1.37 4.40
N GLN A 119 -2.02 -0.19 4.75
CA GLN A 119 -2.79 1.05 4.78
C GLN A 119 -3.12 1.57 3.37
N ALA A 120 -4.40 1.79 3.13
CA ALA A 120 -4.93 2.47 1.94
C ALA A 120 -4.43 3.93 1.84
N ALA A 121 -4.34 4.45 0.61
CA ALA A 121 -3.95 5.84 0.32
C ALA A 121 -2.57 6.28 0.90
N ALA A 122 -1.71 5.34 1.27
CA ALA A 122 -0.36 5.58 1.74
C ALA A 122 0.69 5.20 0.67
N GLY A 123 1.96 5.57 0.94
CA GLY A 123 3.10 5.22 0.10
C GLY A 123 3.54 6.30 -0.90
N SER A 124 4.52 5.93 -1.73
CA SER A 124 5.08 6.77 -2.80
C SER A 124 4.54 6.43 -4.18
N ILE A 125 4.19 5.17 -4.44
CA ILE A 125 3.54 4.72 -5.67
C ILE A 125 2.47 3.66 -5.38
N HIS A 126 1.50 3.52 -6.28
CA HIS A 126 0.59 2.38 -6.28
C HIS A 126 0.11 1.99 -7.68
N SER A 127 -0.32 0.75 -7.87
CA SER A 127 -0.96 0.28 -9.11
C SER A 127 -2.47 0.58 -9.14
N GLU A 128 -3.13 0.22 -10.24
CA GLU A 128 -4.57 -0.07 -10.23
C GLU A 128 -4.91 -1.26 -9.30
N PRO A 129 -6.18 -1.45 -8.88
CA PRO A 129 -6.58 -2.65 -8.17
C PRO A 129 -6.41 -3.88 -9.08
N VAL A 130 -5.86 -4.96 -8.53
CA VAL A 130 -5.65 -6.22 -9.23
C VAL A 130 -6.24 -7.39 -8.44
N GLU A 131 -6.46 -8.51 -9.13
CA GLU A 131 -6.93 -9.72 -8.47
C GLU A 131 -5.81 -10.41 -7.68
N PRO A 132 -6.14 -11.12 -6.57
CA PRO A 132 -5.14 -11.90 -5.84
C PRO A 132 -4.43 -12.92 -6.74
N GLY A 133 -3.12 -13.05 -6.56
CA GLY A 133 -2.22 -13.81 -7.43
C GLY A 133 -1.59 -12.97 -8.55
N THR A 134 -2.01 -11.72 -8.78
CA THR A 134 -1.37 -10.85 -9.78
C THR A 134 -0.08 -10.27 -9.20
N LEU A 135 1.09 -10.58 -9.79
CA LEU A 135 2.38 -10.05 -9.32
C LEU A 135 2.57 -8.56 -9.68
N PRO A 136 3.48 -7.83 -9.00
CA PRO A 136 3.72 -6.41 -9.27
C PRO A 136 4.13 -6.11 -10.71
N SER A 137 4.87 -7.03 -11.34
CA SER A 137 5.29 -6.92 -12.75
C SER A 137 4.16 -7.04 -13.76
N ASP A 138 3.02 -7.58 -13.36
CA ASP A 138 1.84 -7.75 -14.21
C ASP A 138 0.80 -6.65 -13.98
N ALA A 139 0.96 -5.87 -12.90
CA ALA A 139 0.09 -4.75 -12.58
C ALA A 139 0.36 -3.56 -13.50
N LYS A 140 -0.70 -2.81 -13.84
CA LYS A 140 -0.64 -1.67 -14.75
C LYS A 140 -1.08 -0.38 -14.07
N GLU A 141 -1.07 0.71 -14.85
CA GLU A 141 -1.57 2.04 -14.45
C GLU A 141 -0.99 2.50 -13.12
N TRP A 142 0.34 2.49 -13.04
CA TRP A 142 1.05 2.92 -11.85
C TRP A 142 0.92 4.43 -11.67
N ARG A 143 0.59 4.83 -10.45
CA ARG A 143 0.52 6.21 -10.02
C ARG A 143 1.63 6.55 -9.05
N VAL A 144 2.22 7.72 -9.22
CA VAL A 144 3.29 8.26 -8.38
C VAL A 144 2.78 9.46 -7.61
N ARG A 145 3.15 9.52 -6.33
CA ARG A 145 2.74 10.60 -5.44
C ARG A 145 3.59 11.86 -5.70
N LEU A 146 2.94 12.94 -6.13
CA LEU A 146 3.59 14.22 -6.41
C LEU A 146 3.66 15.14 -5.19
N ASN A 147 2.67 15.06 -4.30
CA ASN A 147 2.62 15.77 -3.03
C ASN A 147 1.68 15.04 -2.04
N TYR A 148 1.29 15.66 -0.93
CA TYR A 148 0.45 14.99 0.07
C TYR A 148 -0.96 14.62 -0.42
N SER A 149 -1.47 15.26 -1.47
CA SER A 149 -2.85 15.06 -1.96
C SER A 149 -2.90 14.50 -3.38
N ASP A 150 -1.87 14.75 -4.20
CA ASP A 150 -1.93 14.50 -5.64
C ASP A 150 -1.13 13.26 -6.06
N TRP A 151 -1.70 12.55 -7.03
CA TRP A 151 -1.16 11.36 -7.68
C TRP A 151 -1.19 11.56 -9.19
N GLU A 152 -0.15 11.11 -9.87
CA GLU A 152 -0.02 11.20 -11.33
C GLU A 152 0.23 9.81 -11.93
N ASP A 153 -0.48 9.49 -13.01
CA ASP A 153 -0.20 8.28 -13.80
C ASP A 153 1.16 8.41 -14.48
N GLN A 154 2.07 7.46 -14.24
CA GLN A 154 3.39 7.42 -14.87
C GLN A 154 3.68 6.05 -15.46
N GLU A 155 4.39 6.03 -16.58
CA GLU A 155 4.87 4.80 -17.18
C GLU A 155 6.07 4.26 -16.39
N LEU A 156 5.79 3.34 -15.47
CA LEU A 156 6.82 2.66 -14.67
C LEU A 156 7.21 1.33 -15.31
N ARG A 157 8.51 1.05 -15.30
CA ARG A 157 9.01 -0.29 -15.63
C ARG A 157 9.15 -1.09 -14.35
N VAL A 158 8.19 -1.99 -14.11
CA VAL A 158 8.21 -2.94 -12.99
C VAL A 158 8.48 -4.34 -13.56
N ALA A 159 9.65 -4.89 -13.28
CA ALA A 159 10.07 -6.18 -13.83
C ALA A 159 10.38 -7.18 -12.72
N ALA A 160 9.83 -8.39 -12.84
CA ALA A 160 10.24 -9.52 -12.02
C ALA A 160 11.43 -10.22 -12.69
N ARG A 161 12.43 -10.60 -11.88
CA ARG A 161 13.57 -11.39 -12.34
C ARG A 161 13.97 -12.42 -11.28
N PRO A 162 14.59 -13.55 -11.68
CA PRO A 162 15.18 -14.47 -10.73
C PRO A 162 16.34 -13.81 -9.97
N PRO A 163 16.58 -14.23 -8.71
CA PRO A 163 17.74 -13.79 -7.95
C PRO A 163 19.02 -14.30 -8.64
N GLN A 164 20.00 -13.41 -8.84
CA GLN A 164 21.29 -13.74 -9.41
C GLN A 164 22.26 -14.15 -8.30
N VAL A 165 22.71 -15.41 -8.36
CA VAL A 165 23.66 -15.97 -7.41
C VAL A 165 24.99 -15.20 -7.50
N GLY A 166 25.37 -14.54 -6.40
CA GLY A 166 26.67 -13.85 -6.26
C GLY A 166 26.62 -12.32 -6.34
N GLU A 167 25.66 -11.75 -7.07
CA GLU A 167 25.47 -10.29 -7.15
C GLU A 167 24.39 -9.80 -6.18
N ASP A 168 23.33 -10.59 -6.05
CA ASP A 168 22.24 -10.33 -5.12
C ASP A 168 22.66 -10.87 -3.73
N LYS A 169 23.55 -10.14 -3.04
CA LYS A 169 23.86 -10.41 -1.64
C LYS A 169 22.56 -10.25 -0.84
N TYR A 170 22.02 -11.37 -0.37
CA TYR A 170 20.88 -11.38 0.56
C TYR A 170 21.07 -10.32 1.63
N ILE A 171 20.08 -9.44 1.78
CA ILE A 171 20.00 -8.55 2.93
C ILE A 171 19.96 -9.49 4.14
N GLN A 172 21.00 -9.48 4.98
CA GLN A 172 21.00 -10.33 6.17
C GLN A 172 19.91 -9.81 7.11
N PRO A 173 18.87 -10.60 7.40
CA PRO A 173 17.88 -10.25 8.42
C PRO A 173 18.65 -10.19 9.75
N GLY A 174 18.73 -9.00 10.35
CA GLY A 174 19.47 -8.83 11.61
C GLY A 174 20.17 -7.48 11.80
N LYS A 175 20.51 -6.74 10.74
CA LYS A 175 21.13 -5.41 10.92
C LYS A 175 20.14 -4.27 11.20
N ASN A 176 18.85 -4.48 10.98
CA ASN A 176 17.79 -3.47 11.23
C ASN A 176 17.01 -3.69 12.53
N VAL A 177 17.33 -4.71 13.34
CA VAL A 177 16.62 -4.97 14.61
C VAL A 177 16.79 -3.80 15.59
N GLU A 178 17.96 -3.15 15.60
CA GLU A 178 18.21 -1.96 16.43
C GLU A 178 17.29 -0.77 16.10
N VAL A 179 16.77 -0.68 14.86
CA VAL A 179 15.84 0.39 14.46
C VAL A 179 14.43 0.10 14.98
N LEU A 180 14.02 -1.17 14.98
CA LEU A 180 12.71 -1.60 15.51
C LEU A 180 12.64 -1.44 17.04
N GLU A 181 13.71 -1.75 17.77
CA GLU A 181 13.80 -1.52 19.23
C GLU A 181 13.73 -0.03 19.58
N ARG A 182 14.31 0.86 18.76
CA ARG A 182 14.22 2.32 18.96
C ARG A 182 12.84 2.90 18.70
N ILE A 183 12.04 2.30 17.82
CA ILE A 183 10.67 2.77 17.55
C ILE A 183 9.72 2.34 18.67
N GLN A 184 9.93 1.16 19.27
CA GLN A 184 9.13 0.70 20.42
C GLN A 184 9.52 1.39 21.74
N HIS A 185 10.76 1.84 21.88
CA HIS A 185 11.23 2.59 23.04
C HIS A 185 11.31 4.11 22.80
N ARG A 186 10.32 4.71 22.12
CA ARG A 186 10.12 6.15 22.25
C ARG A 186 9.44 6.41 23.60
N PRO A 187 10.14 6.93 24.62
CA PRO A 187 9.51 7.19 25.91
C PRO A 187 8.39 8.22 25.70
N GLU A 188 7.18 7.89 26.12
CA GLU A 188 6.03 8.82 26.10
C GLU A 188 6.19 9.98 27.11
N ASP A 189 7.27 9.98 27.90
CA ASP A 189 7.56 10.95 28.96
C ASP A 189 8.54 12.08 28.56
N GLU A 190 8.72 12.36 27.26
CA GLU A 190 9.48 13.56 26.85
C GLU A 190 8.60 14.81 27.06
N GLU A 191 8.57 15.24 28.32
CA GLU A 191 7.92 16.45 28.83
C GLU A 191 8.24 17.63 27.91
N LEU A 192 7.24 18.09 27.14
CA LEU A 192 7.41 19.21 26.22
C LEU A 192 7.96 20.41 26.99
N PRO A 193 9.04 21.06 26.52
CA PRO A 193 9.60 22.21 27.22
C PRO A 193 8.53 23.30 27.37
N PRO A 194 8.47 23.97 28.53
CA PRO A 194 7.47 25.00 28.78
C PRO A 194 7.56 26.08 27.72
N LEU A 195 6.41 26.43 27.13
CA LEU A 195 6.30 27.52 26.16
C LEU A 195 6.74 28.83 26.83
N VAL A 196 7.95 29.28 26.51
CA VAL A 196 8.43 30.61 26.91
C VAL A 196 7.71 31.62 26.02
N ASN A 197 6.73 32.32 26.59
CA ASN A 197 6.11 33.47 25.96
C ASN A 197 7.16 34.57 25.79
N MET A 198 7.64 34.75 24.56
CA MET A 198 8.40 35.94 24.18
C MET A 198 7.42 37.11 24.02
N GLU A 199 7.19 37.84 25.11
CA GLU A 199 6.62 39.18 25.03
C GLU A 199 7.62 40.09 24.29
N SER A 200 7.14 40.69 23.21
CA SER A 200 7.92 41.61 22.38
C SER A 200 8.07 42.95 23.12
N GLN A 201 9.32 43.39 23.31
CA GLN A 201 9.66 44.78 23.64
C GLN A 201 9.94 45.59 22.37
#